data_AF-W8Q7Y7-F1
#
_entry.id   AF-W8Q7Y7-F1
#
_cell.length_a   1.000
_cell.length_b   1.000
_cell.length_c   1.000
_cell.angle_alpha   90.00
_cell.angle_beta   90.00
_cell.angle_gamma   90.00
#
_symmetry.space_group_name_H-M   'P 1'
#
loop_
_entity.id
_entity.type
_entity.pdbx_description
1 polymer ?
#
loop_
_entity_poly.entity_id
_entity_poly.type
_entity_poly.pdbx_seq_one_letter_code
_entity_poly.pdbx_strand_id
1 'polypeptide(L)'
;DNHCLNADVFVLVLNAESTMTRAEKQFFHTVSQKLSKPNIFILNNRWDASANEPEFQESVKSQHTERCIDFLTKELKVSNEKEAAERVFFVSARETLQARIEESKGNPPHLGAIAEGFQIRYFEFQDFERK
;
A
#
# COMPACT_ATOMS: atom_id res chain seq x y z
N ASP A 1 1.53 -3.99 22.66
CA ASP A 1 0.89 -5.28 22.32
C ASP A 1 1.85 -6.45 22.23
N ASN A 2 1.43 -7.58 22.81
CA ASN A 2 2.06 -8.90 22.67
C ASN A 2 1.58 -9.65 21.41
N HIS A 3 0.60 -9.13 20.68
CA HIS A 3 0.02 -9.79 19.49
C HIS A 3 0.90 -9.70 18.23
N CYS A 4 1.91 -8.83 18.23
CA CYS A 4 2.73 -8.55 17.05
C CYS A 4 4.10 -9.26 17.05
N LEU A 5 4.48 -9.94 18.14
CA LEU A 5 5.84 -10.49 18.28
C LEU A 5 6.11 -11.69 17.37
N ASN A 6 5.06 -12.38 16.92
CA ASN A 6 5.17 -13.57 16.06
C ASN A 6 4.70 -13.29 14.62
N ALA A 7 4.56 -12.03 14.23
CA ALA A 7 4.16 -11.68 12.87
C ALA A 7 5.38 -11.67 11.93
N ASP A 8 5.30 -12.47 10.87
CA ASP A 8 6.35 -12.54 9.84
C ASP A 8 6.35 -11.33 8.89
N VAL A 9 5.16 -10.74 8.70
CA VAL A 9 4.91 -9.62 7.79
C VAL A 9 3.96 -8.62 8.45
N PHE A 10 4.27 -7.34 8.30
CA PHE A 10 3.42 -6.23 8.69
C PHE A 10 2.98 -5.45 7.45
N VAL A 11 1.70 -5.11 7.37
CA VAL A 11 1.16 -4.29 6.30
C VAL A 11 0.60 -3.00 6.89
N LEU A 12 1.19 -1.87 6.50
CA LEU A 12 0.70 -0.53 6.82
C LEU A 12 -0.26 -0.08 5.72
N VAL A 13 -1.54 -0.01 6.05
CA VAL A 13 -2.56 0.51 5.14
C VAL A 13 -2.75 2.00 5.40
N LEU A 14 -2.34 2.83 4.44
CA LEU A 14 -2.49 4.27 4.45
C LEU A 14 -3.68 4.69 3.60
N ASN A 15 -4.31 5.80 3.95
CA ASN A 15 -5.25 6.47 3.07
C ASN A 15 -4.49 7.38 2.09
N ALA A 16 -4.49 7.06 0.80
CA ALA A 16 -3.73 7.80 -0.20
C ALA A 16 -4.25 9.23 -0.45
N GLU A 17 -5.47 9.56 -0.02
CA GLU A 17 -5.99 10.94 -0.04
C GLU A 17 -5.39 11.81 1.08
N SER A 18 -4.62 11.22 2.00
CA SER A 18 -4.03 11.90 3.16
C SER A 18 -2.57 11.51 3.37
N THR A 19 -1.81 12.34 4.07
CA THR A 19 -0.42 12.04 4.38
C THR A 19 -0.29 11.14 5.59
N MET A 20 0.75 10.28 5.59
CA MET A 20 1.07 9.42 6.73
C MET A 20 1.28 10.25 8.00
N THR A 21 0.54 9.89 9.04
CA THR A 21 0.47 10.59 10.32
C THR A 21 1.57 10.14 11.28
N ARG A 22 1.86 10.97 12.30
CA ARG A 22 2.78 10.60 13.37
C ARG A 22 2.34 9.37 14.16
N ALA A 23 1.03 9.17 14.32
CA ALA A 23 0.50 8.04 15.07
C ALA A 23 0.80 6.71 14.36
N GLU A 24 0.59 6.65 13.04
CA GLU A 24 0.93 5.49 12.21
C GLU A 24 2.42 5.18 12.30
N LYS A 25 3.29 6.20 12.15
CA LYS A 25 4.74 6.04 12.27
C LYS A 25 5.17 5.49 13.63
N GLN A 26 4.60 6.01 14.71
CA GLN A 26 4.98 5.67 16.08
C GLN A 26 4.78 4.17 16.39
N PHE A 27 3.74 3.56 15.83
CA PHE A 27 3.52 2.13 15.96
C PHE A 27 4.69 1.33 15.38
N PHE A 28 5.10 1.64 14.14
CA PHE A 28 6.17 0.91 13.46
C PHE A 28 7.57 1.21 14.02
N HIS A 29 7.80 2.39 14.59
CA HIS A 29 9.00 2.64 15.39
C HIS A 29 9.09 1.70 16.60
N THR A 30 7.95 1.41 17.24
CA THR A 30 7.92 0.47 18.37
C THR A 30 8.15 -0.97 17.90
N VAL A 31 7.64 -1.33 16.72
CA VAL A 31 7.87 -2.64 16.09
C VAL A 31 9.35 -2.80 15.72
N SER A 32 9.98 -1.82 15.08
CA SER A 32 11.39 -1.89 14.67
C SER A 32 12.37 -1.90 15.85
N GLN A 33 11.96 -1.43 17.03
CA GLN A 33 12.73 -1.57 18.27
C GLN A 33 12.67 -2.98 18.87
N LYS A 34 11.57 -3.71 18.61
CA LYS A 34 11.34 -5.06 19.19
C LYS A 34 11.76 -6.19 18.28
N LEU A 35 11.66 -5.99 16.97
CA LEU A 35 12.00 -6.99 15.94
C LEU A 35 13.19 -6.48 15.13
N SER A 36 14.19 -7.34 14.92
CA SER A 36 15.30 -7.04 14.03
C SER A 36 14.83 -7.20 12.59
N LYS A 37 14.83 -6.09 11.83
CA LYS A 37 14.50 -6.04 10.40
C LYS A 37 13.12 -6.63 10.04
N PRO A 38 12.02 -6.10 10.59
CA PRO A 38 10.67 -6.56 10.25
C PRO A 38 10.35 -6.36 8.75
N ASN A 39 9.62 -7.31 8.17
CA ASN A 39 9.11 -7.18 6.80
C ASN A 39 7.87 -6.29 6.82
N ILE A 40 8.02 -5.06 6.35
CA ILE A 40 6.96 -4.05 6.35
C ILE A 40 6.62 -3.70 4.89
N PHE A 41 5.35 -3.85 4.53
CA PHE A 41 4.76 -3.38 3.29
C PHE A 41 3.86 -2.17 3.55
N ILE A 42 3.78 -1.25 2.59
CA ILE A 42 2.92 -0.08 2.66
C ILE A 42 1.94 -0.10 1.49
N LEU A 43 0.65 -0.10 1.82
CA LEU A 43 -0.44 0.02 0.85
C LEU A 43 -1.03 1.42 0.95
N ASN A 44 -0.76 2.28 -0.03
CA ASN A 44 -1.51 3.52 -0.23
C ASN A 44 -2.87 3.15 -0.85
N ASN A 45 -3.85 2.90 0.01
CA ASN A 45 -5.19 2.47 -0.37
C ASN A 45 -6.09 3.67 -0.76
N ARG A 46 -7.23 3.38 -1.39
CA ARG A 46 -8.15 4.37 -1.98
C ARG A 46 -7.55 5.12 -3.17
N TRP A 47 -6.60 4.51 -3.87
CA TRP A 47 -5.99 5.10 -5.05
C TRP A 47 -6.95 5.27 -6.24
N ASP A 48 -8.16 4.69 -6.17
CA ASP A 48 -9.23 4.99 -7.11
C ASP A 48 -9.67 6.47 -7.06
N ALA A 49 -9.53 7.16 -5.92
CA ALA A 49 -9.87 8.57 -5.80
C ALA A 49 -9.01 9.47 -6.71
N SER A 50 -7.76 9.09 -6.98
CA SER A 50 -6.85 9.87 -7.84
C SER A 50 -7.29 9.92 -9.29
N ALA A 51 -8.17 9.00 -9.72
CA ALA A 51 -8.69 8.97 -11.08
C ALA A 51 -9.57 10.19 -11.41
N ASN A 52 -10.07 10.90 -10.38
CA ASN A 52 -10.82 12.14 -10.56
C ASN A 52 -9.93 13.35 -10.89
N GLU A 53 -8.62 13.26 -10.61
CA GLU A 53 -7.64 14.34 -10.76
C GLU A 53 -6.36 13.84 -11.47
N PRO A 54 -6.45 13.39 -12.74
CA PRO A 54 -5.36 12.72 -13.44
C PRO A 54 -4.12 13.61 -13.62
N GLU A 55 -4.30 14.93 -13.69
CA GLU A 55 -3.20 15.91 -13.83
C GLU A 55 -2.26 15.94 -12.61
N PHE A 56 -2.78 15.64 -11.42
CA PHE A 56 -2.00 15.60 -10.20
C PHE A 56 -1.54 14.20 -9.81
N GLN A 57 -2.10 13.15 -10.42
CA GLN A 57 -1.90 11.76 -10.03
C GLN A 57 -0.42 11.36 -9.95
N GLU A 58 0.39 11.70 -10.97
CA GLU A 58 1.81 11.36 -11.00
C GLU A 58 2.59 12.10 -9.90
N SER A 59 2.31 13.39 -9.72
CA SER A 59 2.96 14.22 -8.70
C SER A 59 2.66 13.72 -7.28
N VAL A 60 1.42 13.32 -7.02
CA VAL A 60 0.98 12.77 -5.74
C VAL A 60 1.59 11.38 -5.53
N LYS A 61 1.59 10.51 -6.55
CA LYS A 61 2.23 9.18 -6.47
C LYS A 61 3.70 9.29 -6.13
N SER A 62 4.42 10.19 -6.79
CA SER A 62 5.85 10.45 -6.53
C SER A 62 6.08 10.91 -5.08
N GLN A 63 5.30 11.90 -4.62
CA GLN A 63 5.44 12.42 -3.26
C GLN A 63 5.14 11.37 -2.17
N HIS A 64 4.10 10.55 -2.37
CA HIS A 64 3.80 9.45 -1.46
C HIS A 64 4.88 8.37 -1.47
N THR A 65 5.41 8.04 -2.66
CA THR A 65 6.48 7.04 -2.83
C THR A 65 7.73 7.48 -2.08
N GLU A 66 8.19 8.71 -2.29
CA GLU A 66 9.36 9.27 -1.61
C GLU A 66 9.20 9.23 -0.10
N ARG A 67 8.06 9.70 0.44
CA ARG A 67 7.79 9.69 1.88
C ARG A 67 7.77 8.28 2.47
N CYS A 68 7.21 7.30 1.75
CA CYS A 68 7.15 5.91 2.21
C CYS A 68 8.53 5.25 2.18
N ILE A 69 9.32 5.49 1.13
CA ILE A 69 10.70 4.99 1.03
C ILE A 69 11.56 5.60 2.13
N ASP A 70 11.46 6.91 2.37
CA ASP A 70 12.20 7.60 3.43
C ASP A 70 11.85 7.05 4.82
N PHE A 71 10.58 6.75 5.04
CA PHE A 71 10.14 6.14 6.28
C PHE A 71 10.76 4.75 6.50
N LEU A 72 10.76 3.88 5.49
CA LEU A 72 11.33 2.53 5.61
C LEU A 72 12.87 2.56 5.74
N THR A 73 13.54 3.45 5.02
CA THR A 73 15.02 3.46 4.87
C THR A 73 15.72 4.38 5.86
N LYS A 74 15.24 5.62 6.07
CA LYS A 74 15.89 6.64 6.91
C LYS A 74 15.36 6.60 8.34
N GLU A 75 14.04 6.48 8.51
CA GLU A 75 13.40 6.50 9.84
C GLU A 75 13.46 5.13 10.52
N LEU A 76 12.95 4.07 9.89
CA LEU A 76 12.93 2.72 10.46
C LEU A 76 14.23 1.95 10.24
N LYS A 77 14.96 2.23 9.15
CA LYS A 77 16.22 1.57 8.76
C LYS A 77 16.07 0.05 8.62
N VAL A 78 14.94 -0.41 8.08
CA VAL A 78 14.60 -1.84 7.95
C VAL A 78 14.90 -2.42 6.57
N SER A 79 15.12 -1.56 5.57
CA SER A 79 15.41 -1.95 4.19
C SER A 79 16.27 -0.90 3.50
N ASN A 80 16.91 -1.28 2.38
CA ASN A 80 17.55 -0.31 1.48
C ASN A 80 16.51 0.34 0.54
N GLU A 81 16.91 1.37 -0.21
CA GLU A 81 16.01 2.11 -1.11
C GLU A 81 15.36 1.23 -2.19
N LYS A 82 16.13 0.30 -2.78
CA LYS A 82 15.61 -0.61 -3.80
C LYS A 82 14.57 -1.57 -3.23
N GLU A 83 14.86 -2.18 -2.08
CA GLU A 83 13.92 -3.04 -1.35
C GLU A 83 12.67 -2.26 -0.91
N ALA A 84 12.84 -1.01 -0.45
CA ALA A 84 11.73 -0.17 -0.01
C ALA A 84 10.80 0.19 -1.17
N ALA A 85 11.34 0.49 -2.35
CA ALA A 85 10.55 0.77 -3.55
C ALA A 85 9.66 -0.41 -3.97
N GLU A 86 10.13 -1.65 -3.75
CA GLU A 86 9.35 -2.86 -4.03
C GLU A 86 8.31 -3.21 -2.94
N ARG A 87 8.25 -2.44 -1.85
CA ARG A 87 7.35 -2.66 -0.71
C ARG A 87 6.23 -1.62 -0.61
N VAL A 88 6.20 -0.64 -1.52
CA VAL A 88 5.21 0.44 -1.53
C VAL A 88 4.30 0.27 -2.74
N PHE A 89 2.99 0.18 -2.49
CA PHE A 89 1.98 -0.06 -3.52
C PHE A 89 0.87 0.99 -3.46
N PHE A 90 0.23 1.24 -4.60
CA PHE A 90 -0.90 2.14 -4.77
C PHE A 90 -2.10 1.37 -5.29
N VAL A 91 -3.09 1.17 -4.43
CA VAL A 91 -4.14 0.18 -4.67
C VAL A 91 -5.53 0.71 -4.35
N SER A 92 -6.54 0.03 -4.89
CA SER A 92 -7.92 0.13 -4.40
C SER A 92 -8.39 -1.24 -3.91
N ALA A 93 -8.38 -1.43 -2.59
CA ALA A 93 -8.89 -2.66 -1.98
C ALA A 93 -10.40 -2.84 -2.27
N ARG A 94 -11.14 -1.73 -2.41
CA ARG A 94 -12.58 -1.74 -2.71
C ARG A 94 -12.84 -2.29 -4.11
N GLU A 95 -12.13 -1.79 -5.13
CA GLU A 95 -12.24 -2.31 -6.49
C GLU A 95 -11.78 -3.77 -6.58
N THR A 96 -10.69 -4.11 -5.89
CA THR A 96 -10.17 -5.49 -5.87
C THR A 96 -11.19 -6.47 -5.29
N LEU A 97 -11.84 -6.10 -4.19
CA LEU A 97 -12.90 -6.92 -3.59
C LEU A 97 -14.09 -7.09 -4.55
N GLN A 98 -14.56 -6.00 -5.15
CA GLN A 98 -15.68 -6.05 -6.10
C GLN A 98 -15.35 -6.89 -7.32
N ALA A 99 -14.15 -6.74 -7.88
CA ALA A 99 -13.67 -7.54 -9.00
C ALA A 99 -13.68 -9.04 -8.69
N ARG A 100 -13.18 -9.44 -7.51
CA ARG A 100 -13.19 -10.85 -7.07
C ARG A 100 -14.59 -11.40 -6.82
N ILE A 101 -15.49 -10.56 -6.32
CA ILE A 101 -16.90 -10.93 -6.16
C ILE A 101 -17.50 -11.23 -7.54
N GLU A 102 -17.23 -10.40 -8.56
CA GLU A 102 -17.72 -10.65 -9.92
C GLU A 102 -17.07 -11.89 -10.55
N GLU A 103 -15.76 -12.08 -10.40
CA GLU A 103 -15.07 -13.31 -10.84
C GLU A 103 -15.68 -14.57 -10.20
N SER A 104 -16.02 -14.52 -8.90
CA SER A 104 -16.63 -15.65 -8.21
C SER A 104 -18.03 -16.02 -8.74
N LYS A 105 -18.72 -15.08 -9.39
CA LYS A 105 -20.00 -15.28 -10.08
C LYS A 105 -19.81 -15.75 -11.53
N GLY A 106 -18.58 -15.86 -12.02
CA GLY A 106 -18.25 -16.15 -13.42
C GLY A 106 -18.28 -14.92 -14.33
N ASN A 107 -18.37 -13.71 -13.77
CA ASN A 107 -18.37 -12.47 -14.53
C ASN A 107 -16.94 -11.92 -14.73
N PRO A 108 -16.72 -11.07 -15.73
CA PRO A 108 -15.45 -10.37 -15.89
C PRO A 108 -15.13 -9.43 -14.71
N PRO A 109 -13.87 -9.37 -14.22
CA PRO A 109 -13.49 -8.56 -13.05
C PRO A 109 -13.69 -7.05 -13.23
N HIS A 110 -13.62 -6.54 -14.46
CA HIS A 110 -13.82 -5.11 -14.75
C HIS A 110 -15.25 -4.63 -14.46
N LEU A 111 -16.22 -5.53 -14.26
CA LEU A 111 -17.56 -5.15 -13.79
C LEU A 111 -17.55 -4.60 -12.36
N GLY A 112 -16.50 -4.88 -11.57
CA GLY A 112 -16.26 -4.29 -10.25
C GLY A 112 -15.41 -3.02 -10.28
N ALA A 113 -15.12 -2.44 -11.45
CA ALA A 113 -14.37 -1.21 -11.58
C ALA A 113 -15.20 0.00 -11.09
N ILE A 114 -14.57 0.92 -10.37
CA ILE A 114 -15.24 2.10 -9.81
C ILE A 114 -14.74 3.38 -10.48
N ALA A 115 -13.51 3.37 -11.00
CA ALA A 115 -12.95 4.50 -11.73
C ALA A 115 -12.06 4.05 -12.90
N GLU A 116 -11.73 4.98 -13.79
CA GLU A 116 -10.76 4.74 -14.87
C GLU A 116 -9.40 4.27 -14.30
N GLY A 117 -8.67 3.45 -15.05
CA GLY A 117 -7.39 2.89 -14.60
C GLY A 117 -7.51 1.69 -13.65
N PHE A 118 -8.71 1.10 -13.50
CA PHE A 118 -8.95 -0.10 -12.68
C PHE A 118 -7.92 -1.21 -12.90
N GLN A 119 -7.61 -1.53 -14.16
CA GLN A 119 -6.67 -2.62 -14.48
C GLN A 119 -5.29 -2.40 -13.85
N ILE A 120 -4.78 -1.17 -13.87
CA ILE A 120 -3.48 -0.82 -13.28
C ILE A 120 -3.52 -1.08 -11.78
N ARG A 121 -4.56 -0.59 -11.10
CA ARG A 121 -4.71 -0.77 -9.64
C ARG A 121 -4.95 -2.23 -9.26
N TYR A 122 -5.68 -2.99 -10.07
CA TYR A 122 -5.94 -4.40 -9.84
C TYR A 122 -4.67 -5.23 -10.02
N PHE A 123 -3.88 -4.98 -11.06
CA PHE A 123 -2.58 -5.62 -11.24
C PHE A 123 -1.59 -5.24 -10.14
N GLU A 124 -1.54 -3.97 -9.73
CA GLU A 124 -0.67 -3.53 -8.64
C GLU A 124 -1.02 -4.23 -7.31
N PHE A 125 -2.32 -4.52 -7.06
CA PHE A 125 -2.74 -5.33 -5.91
C PHE A 125 -2.32 -6.79 -6.05
N GLN A 126 -2.45 -7.39 -7.23
CA GLN A 126 -2.00 -8.78 -7.48
C GLN A 126 -0.48 -8.92 -7.33
N ASP A 127 0.29 -7.91 -7.75
CA ASP A 127 1.74 -7.88 -7.56
C ASP A 127 2.11 -7.80 -6.08
N PHE A 128 1.39 -7.00 -5.29
CA PHE A 128 1.53 -6.99 -3.83
C PHE A 128 1.31 -8.38 -3.22
N GLU A 129 0.26 -9.10 -3.61
CA GLU A 129 -0.04 -10.43 -3.06
C GLU A 129 0.97 -11.52 -3.44
N ARG A 130 1.77 -11.29 -4.48
CA ARG A 130 2.80 -12.24 -4.94
C ARG A 130 4.17 -12.02 -4.28
N LYS A 131 4.34 -10.96 -3.50
CA LYS A 131 5.58 -10.61 -2.81
C LYS A 131 5.66 -11.21 -1.40
#